data_AF-A0A224YXX9-F1
#
_entry.id   AF-A0A224YXX9-F1
#
_cell.length_a   1.000
_cell.length_b   1.000
_cell.length_c   1.000
_cell.angle_alpha   90.00
_cell.angle_beta   90.00
_cell.angle_gamma   90.00
#
_symmetry.space_group_name_H-M   'P 1'
#
loop_
_entity.id
_entity.type
_entity.pdbx_description
1 polymer ?
#
loop_
_entity_poly.entity_id
_entity_poly.type
_entity_poly.pdbx_seq_one_letter_code
_entity_poly.pdbx_strand_id
1 'polypeptide(L)'
;MKSDKDGPESGDARSRAPSTSSTADGTQDWYETDLQLAAELGKTLLERNQELEETVRQQQLLIEEQEQELQHLSRQAASLREVNESRLKIYEQLEQNVAELEKSNQRLQQESRTDKKRIRSLSTSVDVLEKKCEELQELADHLRLSLRPRDQQDDTAEPVTAGDQNESLEDAPGVDRVVPSGSPSGDTDFLGFEESPFGTELVRLRCSLSRLKCQLSKEQETREELQTEVDNLVQENMRLQEEVLASQEREHQCLNLQMEMDILEDDKRLCSNCRLLNRLDRCEEPEEELTELDHFSMVQLKDGLVVYGDQDSLPEVVDSRPV
;
A
#
# COMPACT_ATOMS: atom_id res chain seq x y z
N MET A 1 -16.02 -90.41 -18.79
CA MET A 1 -16.79 -91.68 -18.70
C MET A 1 -17.57 -91.84 -20.00
N LYS A 2 -17.58 -93.05 -20.59
CA LYS A 2 -18.38 -93.46 -21.78
C LYS A 2 -18.09 -92.65 -23.08
N SER A 3 -17.59 -93.25 -24.17
CA SER A 3 -18.07 -94.41 -24.97
C SER A 3 -19.21 -94.04 -25.92
N ASP A 4 -18.94 -94.13 -27.22
CA ASP A 4 -19.77 -94.67 -28.33
C ASP A 4 -19.29 -94.10 -29.69
N LYS A 5 -19.33 -94.78 -30.84
CA LYS A 5 -19.45 -96.24 -31.14
C LYS A 5 -19.17 -96.49 -32.63
N ASP A 6 -18.61 -97.64 -32.99
CA ASP A 6 -18.28 -97.98 -34.39
C ASP A 6 -19.47 -98.45 -35.26
N GLY A 7 -19.50 -97.98 -36.51
CA GLY A 7 -20.11 -98.66 -37.67
C GLY A 7 -21.65 -98.63 -37.83
N PRO A 8 -22.19 -99.16 -38.95
CA PRO A 8 -21.49 -99.92 -40.00
C PRO A 8 -21.57 -99.29 -41.41
N GLU A 9 -20.98 -99.98 -42.38
CA GLU A 9 -21.04 -99.68 -43.82
C GLU A 9 -22.45 -99.75 -44.42
N SER A 10 -22.69 -98.97 -45.48
CA SER A 10 -23.52 -99.42 -46.60
C SER A 10 -22.99 -98.82 -47.91
N GLY A 11 -22.63 -99.68 -48.86
CA GLY A 11 -22.14 -99.28 -50.17
C GLY A 11 -23.19 -99.52 -51.25
N ASP A 12 -23.50 -98.51 -52.06
CA ASP A 12 -24.40 -98.66 -53.22
C ASP A 12 -23.74 -98.08 -54.48
N ALA A 13 -22.93 -98.92 -55.14
CA ALA A 13 -22.22 -98.55 -56.36
C ALA A 13 -23.16 -98.59 -57.57
N ARG A 14 -23.89 -97.49 -57.83
CA ARG A 14 -24.84 -97.39 -58.94
C ARG A 14 -24.49 -96.36 -60.01
N SER A 15 -24.17 -96.90 -61.18
CA SER A 15 -24.56 -96.36 -62.50
C SER A 15 -24.08 -94.95 -62.88
N ARG A 16 -22.86 -94.90 -63.41
CA ARG A 16 -22.33 -93.77 -64.20
C ARG A 16 -23.21 -93.49 -65.44
N ALA A 17 -24.14 -92.55 -65.33
CA ALA A 17 -24.73 -91.90 -66.50
C ALA A 17 -23.75 -90.85 -67.07
N PRO A 18 -23.63 -90.70 -68.40
CA PRO A 18 -22.85 -89.61 -68.99
C PRO A 18 -23.66 -88.31 -68.96
N SER A 19 -23.52 -87.52 -67.90
CA SER A 19 -24.18 -86.22 -67.75
C SER A 19 -23.76 -85.26 -68.87
N THR A 20 -24.68 -84.92 -69.77
CA THR A 20 -24.50 -83.85 -70.76
C THR A 20 -24.73 -82.48 -70.10
N SER A 21 -23.87 -82.12 -69.15
CA SER A 21 -23.96 -80.90 -68.31
C SER A 21 -22.71 -80.00 -68.35
N SER A 22 -21.65 -80.42 -69.05
CA SER A 22 -20.31 -79.77 -69.04
C SER A 22 -20.26 -78.31 -69.54
N THR A 23 -21.36 -77.74 -70.03
CA THR A 23 -21.49 -76.32 -70.40
C THR A 23 -22.26 -75.48 -69.38
N ALA A 24 -22.76 -76.08 -68.29
CA ALA A 24 -23.40 -75.39 -67.18
C ALA A 24 -22.43 -75.17 -66.00
N ASP A 25 -21.60 -76.18 -65.67
CA ASP A 25 -20.59 -76.11 -64.60
C ASP A 25 -19.68 -74.88 -64.77
N GLY A 26 -19.00 -74.75 -65.91
CA GLY A 26 -18.06 -73.65 -66.16
C GLY A 26 -18.67 -72.25 -66.24
N THR A 27 -20.01 -72.12 -66.36
CA THR A 27 -20.70 -70.82 -66.19
C THR A 27 -21.04 -70.52 -64.73
N GLN A 28 -21.19 -71.55 -63.88
CA GLN A 28 -21.38 -71.40 -62.45
C GLN A 28 -20.04 -71.14 -61.74
N ASP A 29 -18.99 -71.89 -62.05
CA ASP A 29 -17.63 -71.69 -61.51
C ASP A 29 -17.14 -70.25 -61.72
N TRP A 30 -17.38 -69.69 -62.91
CA TRP A 30 -17.01 -68.30 -63.25
C TRP A 30 -17.78 -67.28 -62.41
N TYR A 31 -19.09 -67.48 -62.23
CA TYR A 31 -19.94 -66.59 -61.43
C TYR A 31 -19.60 -66.64 -59.93
N GLU A 32 -19.31 -67.83 -59.40
CA GLU A 32 -18.85 -67.99 -58.02
C GLU A 32 -17.49 -67.32 -57.79
N THR A 33 -16.57 -67.40 -58.78
CA THR A 33 -15.26 -66.72 -58.74
C THR A 33 -15.40 -65.19 -58.76
N ASP A 34 -16.23 -64.64 -59.65
CA ASP A 34 -16.44 -63.18 -59.76
C ASP A 34 -17.14 -62.62 -58.51
N LEU A 35 -18.10 -63.37 -57.95
CA LEU A 35 -18.76 -63.04 -56.70
C LEU A 35 -17.80 -63.06 -55.49
N GLN A 36 -16.88 -64.04 -55.43
CA GLN A 36 -15.84 -64.05 -54.40
C GLN A 36 -14.88 -62.86 -54.55
N LEU A 37 -14.43 -62.55 -55.77
CA LEU A 37 -13.56 -61.39 -56.02
C LEU A 37 -14.24 -60.07 -55.64
N ALA A 38 -15.53 -59.91 -55.93
CA ALA A 38 -16.32 -58.75 -55.51
C ALA A 38 -16.45 -58.66 -53.98
N ALA A 39 -16.60 -59.80 -53.29
CA ALA A 39 -16.64 -59.85 -51.83
C ALA A 39 -15.28 -59.52 -51.19
N GLU A 40 -14.17 -60.01 -51.76
CA GLU A 40 -12.81 -59.69 -51.31
C GLU A 40 -12.48 -58.20 -51.52
N LEU A 41 -12.80 -57.63 -52.69
CA LEU A 41 -12.65 -56.20 -52.96
C LEU A 41 -13.51 -55.37 -51.99
N GLY A 42 -14.77 -55.75 -51.79
CA GLY A 42 -15.69 -55.09 -50.86
C GLY A 42 -15.17 -55.12 -49.41
N LYS A 43 -14.60 -56.26 -48.99
CA LYS A 43 -13.95 -56.41 -47.69
C LYS A 43 -12.76 -55.46 -47.55
N THR A 44 -11.82 -55.44 -48.49
CA THR A 44 -10.64 -54.56 -48.41
C THR A 44 -11.01 -53.07 -48.49
N LEU A 45 -12.08 -52.71 -49.20
CA LEU A 45 -12.62 -51.34 -49.18
C LEU A 45 -13.21 -50.96 -47.83
N LEU A 46 -13.91 -51.88 -47.15
CA LEU A 46 -14.44 -51.67 -45.80
C LEU A 46 -13.31 -51.59 -44.75
N GLU A 47 -12.32 -52.48 -44.81
CA GLU A 47 -11.13 -52.45 -43.94
C GLU A 47 -10.40 -51.10 -44.07
N ARG A 48 -10.13 -50.66 -45.30
CA ARG A 48 -9.52 -49.35 -45.57
C ARG A 48 -10.39 -48.16 -45.12
N ASN A 49 -11.72 -48.27 -45.23
CA ASN A 49 -12.62 -47.22 -44.76
C ASN A 49 -12.60 -47.13 -43.22
N GLN A 50 -12.58 -48.27 -42.52
CA GLN A 50 -12.44 -48.31 -41.06
C GLN A 50 -11.09 -47.74 -40.61
N GLU A 51 -9.96 -48.11 -41.24
CA GLU A 51 -8.64 -47.53 -40.97
C GLU A 51 -8.65 -45.99 -41.08
N LEU A 52 -9.34 -45.45 -42.09
CA LEU A 52 -9.48 -44.01 -42.29
C LEU A 52 -10.37 -43.35 -41.24
N GLU A 53 -11.49 -43.98 -40.83
CA GLU A 53 -12.35 -43.48 -39.75
C GLU A 53 -11.66 -43.50 -38.38
N GLU A 54 -10.86 -44.54 -38.11
CA GLU A 54 -10.03 -44.62 -36.90
C GLU A 54 -8.92 -43.56 -36.92
N THR A 55 -8.26 -43.35 -38.06
CA THR A 55 -7.25 -42.28 -38.23
C THR A 55 -7.86 -40.89 -38.03
N VAL A 56 -9.03 -40.61 -38.60
CA VAL A 56 -9.74 -39.33 -38.44
C VAL A 56 -10.16 -39.11 -36.98
N ARG A 57 -10.67 -40.15 -36.30
CA ARG A 57 -11.03 -40.07 -34.88
C ARG A 57 -9.81 -39.82 -33.99
N GLN A 58 -8.66 -40.43 -34.28
CA GLN A 58 -7.40 -40.16 -33.57
C GLN A 58 -6.93 -38.71 -33.79
N GLN A 59 -7.04 -38.19 -35.02
CA GLN A 59 -6.71 -36.79 -35.32
C GLN A 59 -7.65 -35.80 -34.63
N GLN A 60 -8.94 -36.12 -34.51
CA GLN A 60 -9.91 -35.30 -33.77
C GLN A 60 -9.54 -35.21 -32.28
N LEU A 61 -9.24 -36.33 -31.62
CA LEU A 61 -8.81 -36.35 -30.22
C LEU A 61 -7.53 -35.51 -30.00
N LEU A 62 -6.53 -35.64 -30.89
CA LEU A 62 -5.30 -34.85 -30.81
C LEU A 62 -5.53 -33.34 -31.01
N ILE A 63 -6.51 -32.95 -31.84
CA ILE A 63 -6.92 -31.55 -31.99
C ILE A 63 -7.63 -31.06 -30.71
N GLU A 64 -8.50 -31.87 -30.11
CA GLU A 64 -9.18 -31.56 -28.84
C GLU A 64 -8.19 -31.42 -27.67
N GLU A 65 -7.15 -32.24 -27.62
CA GLU A 65 -6.04 -32.14 -26.65
C GLU A 65 -5.22 -30.86 -26.87
N GLN A 66 -4.85 -30.54 -28.11
CA GLN A 66 -4.10 -29.33 -28.45
C GLN A 66 -4.92 -28.05 -28.20
N GLU A 67 -6.24 -28.07 -28.41
CA GLU A 67 -7.09 -26.93 -28.06
C GLU A 67 -7.11 -26.70 -26.54
N GLN A 68 -7.20 -27.76 -25.74
CA GLN A 68 -7.14 -27.66 -24.28
C GLN A 68 -5.79 -27.13 -23.79
N GLU A 69 -4.67 -27.55 -24.39
CA GLU A 69 -3.33 -27.01 -24.11
C GLU A 69 -3.25 -25.51 -24.44
N LEU A 70 -3.68 -25.11 -25.64
CA LEU A 70 -3.70 -23.70 -26.08
C LEU A 70 -4.58 -22.84 -25.16
N GLN A 71 -5.75 -23.33 -24.74
CA GLN A 71 -6.59 -22.63 -23.79
C GLN A 71 -5.93 -22.52 -22.40
N HIS A 72 -5.23 -23.56 -21.92
CA HIS A 72 -4.50 -23.51 -20.66
C HIS A 72 -3.35 -22.51 -20.69
N LEU A 73 -2.51 -22.55 -21.72
CA LEU A 73 -1.41 -21.60 -21.92
C LEU A 73 -1.93 -20.15 -22.08
N SER A 74 -3.06 -19.96 -22.76
CA SER A 74 -3.73 -18.66 -22.87
C SER A 74 -4.21 -18.12 -21.51
N ARG A 75 -4.79 -18.98 -20.66
CA ARG A 75 -5.19 -18.64 -19.28
C ARG A 75 -3.97 -18.28 -18.42
N GLN A 76 -2.89 -19.06 -18.49
CA GLN A 76 -1.64 -18.76 -17.79
C GLN A 76 -1.04 -17.42 -18.26
N ALA A 77 -1.06 -17.16 -19.57
CA ALA A 77 -0.61 -15.89 -20.16
C ALA A 77 -1.53 -14.70 -19.86
N ALA A 78 -2.77 -14.92 -19.39
CA ALA A 78 -3.66 -13.87 -18.85
C ALA A 78 -3.28 -13.53 -17.41
N SER A 79 -3.25 -14.54 -16.53
CA SER A 79 -2.83 -14.37 -15.13
C SER A 79 -1.44 -13.73 -15.00
N LEU A 80 -0.48 -14.14 -15.84
CA LEU A 80 0.84 -13.49 -15.87
C LEU A 80 0.79 -12.01 -16.29
N ARG A 81 -0.15 -11.58 -17.13
CA ARG A 81 -0.33 -10.15 -17.46
C ARG A 81 -0.91 -9.39 -16.28
N GLU A 82 -1.95 -9.93 -15.63
CA GLU A 82 -2.59 -9.35 -14.44
C GLU A 82 -1.59 -9.16 -13.27
N VAL A 83 -0.72 -10.16 -13.03
CA VAL A 83 0.34 -10.09 -12.01
C VAL A 83 1.44 -9.07 -12.39
N ASN A 84 1.76 -8.91 -13.67
CA ASN A 84 2.68 -7.85 -14.10
C ASN A 84 2.05 -6.46 -13.95
N GLU A 85 0.75 -6.30 -14.23
CA GLU A 85 0.02 -5.05 -14.09
C GLU A 85 -0.15 -4.62 -12.62
N SER A 86 -0.50 -5.56 -11.72
CA SER A 86 -0.57 -5.27 -10.29
C SER A 86 0.79 -4.90 -9.70
N ARG A 87 1.88 -5.56 -10.14
CA ARG A 87 3.25 -5.20 -9.76
C ARG A 87 3.64 -3.79 -10.23
N LEU A 88 3.24 -3.38 -11.43
CA LEU A 88 3.47 -2.01 -11.92
C LEU A 88 2.77 -0.97 -11.04
N LYS A 89 1.50 -1.18 -10.71
CA LYS A 89 0.72 -0.30 -9.80
C LYS A 89 1.35 -0.21 -8.41
N ILE A 90 1.93 -1.31 -7.90
CA ILE A 90 2.68 -1.31 -6.64
C ILE A 90 3.95 -0.47 -6.74
N TYR A 91 4.71 -0.55 -7.85
CA TYR A 91 5.88 0.31 -8.05
C TYR A 91 5.50 1.79 -8.18
N GLU A 92 4.45 2.12 -8.94
CA GLU A 92 3.94 3.50 -9.06
C GLU A 92 3.52 4.09 -7.70
N GLN A 93 2.88 3.30 -6.84
CA GLN A 93 2.53 3.71 -5.47
C GLN A 93 3.77 3.86 -4.58
N LEU A 94 4.78 2.99 -4.72
CA LEU A 94 6.04 3.11 -3.97
C LEU A 94 6.82 4.36 -4.38
N GLU A 95 6.87 4.71 -5.66
CA GLU A 95 7.50 5.95 -6.15
C GLU A 95 6.81 7.20 -5.58
N GLN A 96 5.46 7.22 -5.55
CA GLN A 96 4.68 8.28 -4.91
C GLN A 96 5.00 8.38 -3.40
N ASN A 97 4.96 7.26 -2.68
CA ASN A 97 5.24 7.22 -1.24
C ASN A 97 6.66 7.70 -0.92
N VAL A 98 7.67 7.35 -1.74
CA VAL A 98 9.04 7.84 -1.58
C VAL A 98 9.11 9.35 -1.79
N ALA A 99 8.49 9.89 -2.85
CA ALA A 99 8.47 11.32 -3.11
C ALA A 99 7.78 12.12 -1.99
N GLU A 100 6.70 11.60 -1.40
CA GLU A 100 6.04 12.19 -0.23
C GLU A 100 6.91 12.17 1.03
N LEU A 101 7.57 11.03 1.30
CA LEU A 101 8.51 10.91 2.43
C LEU A 101 9.71 11.84 2.28
N GLU A 102 10.27 11.98 1.07
CA GLU A 102 11.34 12.95 0.79
C GLU A 102 10.87 14.40 1.00
N LYS A 103 9.69 14.77 0.47
CA LYS A 103 9.09 16.09 0.65
C LYS A 103 8.84 16.41 2.13
N SER A 104 8.32 15.45 2.88
CA SER A 104 8.10 15.55 4.33
C SER A 104 9.41 15.71 5.10
N ASN A 105 10.43 14.90 4.80
CA ASN A 105 11.77 14.97 5.39
C ASN A 105 12.44 16.33 5.09
N GLN A 106 12.36 16.83 3.86
CA GLN A 106 12.85 18.17 3.49
C GLN A 106 12.15 19.27 4.29
N ARG A 107 10.82 19.18 4.49
CA ARG A 107 10.05 20.14 5.31
C ARG A 107 10.49 20.11 6.77
N LEU A 108 10.57 18.93 7.39
CA LEU A 108 11.05 18.73 8.76
C LEU A 108 12.50 19.19 8.96
N GLN A 109 13.36 19.00 7.96
CA GLN A 109 14.72 19.56 7.97
C GLN A 109 14.72 21.08 7.90
N GLN A 110 13.85 21.70 7.10
CA GLN A 110 13.71 23.16 7.05
C GLN A 110 13.19 23.73 8.36
N GLU A 111 12.13 23.13 8.94
CA GLU A 111 11.60 23.45 10.27
C GLU A 111 12.71 23.36 11.32
N SER A 112 13.41 22.23 11.43
CA SER A 112 14.54 22.02 12.34
C SER A 112 15.66 23.05 12.14
N ARG A 113 15.96 23.46 10.90
CA ARG A 113 16.93 24.53 10.60
C ARG A 113 16.43 25.90 11.04
N THR A 114 15.13 26.17 11.03
CA THR A 114 14.55 27.42 11.58
C THR A 114 14.52 27.42 13.11
N ASP A 115 14.18 26.31 13.76
CA ASP A 115 14.19 26.22 15.22
C ASP A 115 15.61 26.28 15.78
N LYS A 116 16.58 25.63 15.12
CA LYS A 116 18.01 25.82 15.43
C LYS A 116 18.51 27.26 15.19
N LYS A 117 17.76 28.15 14.52
CA LYS A 117 18.04 29.60 14.50
C LYS A 117 17.33 30.31 15.64
N ARG A 118 16.04 30.02 15.88
CA ARG A 118 15.24 30.56 16.99
C ARG A 118 15.90 30.31 18.35
N ILE A 119 16.26 29.05 18.63
CA ILE A 119 16.94 28.62 19.87
C ILE A 119 18.23 29.42 20.07
N ARG A 120 19.13 29.49 19.08
CA ARG A 120 20.36 30.28 19.18
C ARG A 120 20.12 31.76 19.45
N SER A 121 19.12 32.36 18.80
CA SER A 121 18.76 33.77 19.05
C SER A 121 18.23 33.98 20.48
N LEU A 122 17.46 33.03 21.01
CA LEU A 122 16.95 33.07 22.38
C LEU A 122 18.09 32.89 23.38
N SER A 123 19.01 31.92 23.18
CA SER A 123 20.22 31.77 23.99
C SER A 123 21.01 33.07 24.04
N THR A 124 21.32 33.70 22.89
CA THR A 124 22.05 34.99 22.89
C THR A 124 21.29 36.13 23.57
N SER A 125 19.96 36.05 23.69
CA SER A 125 19.18 37.02 24.47
C SER A 125 19.20 36.72 25.96
N VAL A 126 19.31 35.45 26.36
CA VAL A 126 19.53 35.03 27.75
C VAL A 126 20.92 35.45 28.20
N ASP A 127 21.98 35.14 27.44
CA ASP A 127 23.38 35.53 27.72
C ASP A 127 23.53 37.05 27.96
N VAL A 128 22.72 37.87 27.30
CA VAL A 128 22.70 39.34 27.41
C VAL A 128 21.85 39.84 28.58
N LEU A 129 20.83 39.08 28.99
CA LEU A 129 20.04 39.38 30.18
C LEU A 129 20.77 38.96 31.46
N GLU A 130 21.44 37.81 31.46
CA GLU A 130 22.26 37.32 32.56
C GLU A 130 23.36 38.31 32.91
N LYS A 131 24.13 38.78 31.91
CA LYS A 131 25.15 39.83 32.11
C LYS A 131 24.61 41.14 32.67
N LYS A 132 23.40 41.54 32.27
CA LYS A 132 22.74 42.73 32.84
C LYS A 132 22.30 42.50 34.28
N CYS A 133 21.90 41.29 34.63
CA CYS A 133 21.62 40.92 36.02
C CYS A 133 22.92 40.91 36.85
N GLU A 134 24.04 40.44 36.30
CA GLU A 134 25.37 40.51 36.92
C GLU A 134 25.79 41.97 37.14
N GLU A 135 25.78 42.82 36.09
CA GLU A 135 26.08 44.26 36.16
C GLU A 135 25.21 45.00 37.20
N LEU A 136 23.91 44.70 37.25
CA LEU A 136 23.00 45.31 38.23
C LEU A 136 23.22 44.78 39.66
N GLN A 137 23.63 43.52 39.81
CA GLN A 137 23.96 42.93 41.11
C GLN A 137 25.28 43.51 41.66
N GLU A 138 26.31 43.65 40.82
CA GLU A 138 27.56 44.33 41.17
C GLU A 138 27.30 45.79 41.58
N LEU A 139 26.47 46.52 40.83
CA LEU A 139 26.08 47.89 41.17
C LEU A 139 25.31 47.96 42.50
N ALA A 140 24.39 47.03 42.74
CA ALA A 140 23.64 46.95 43.99
C ALA A 140 24.56 46.65 45.19
N ASP A 141 25.54 45.75 45.04
CA ASP A 141 26.50 45.43 46.10
C ASP A 141 27.54 46.53 46.32
N HIS A 142 27.98 47.23 45.27
CA HIS A 142 28.77 48.46 45.41
C HIS A 142 28.00 49.54 46.19
N LEU A 143 26.70 49.73 45.92
CA LEU A 143 25.86 50.67 46.66
C LEU A 143 25.68 50.22 48.12
N ARG A 144 25.40 48.93 48.38
CA ARG A 144 25.31 48.35 49.74
C ARG A 144 26.61 48.54 50.54
N LEU A 145 27.77 48.38 49.90
CA LEU A 145 29.09 48.61 50.51
C LEU A 145 29.34 50.10 50.76
N SER A 146 28.97 50.99 49.84
CA SER A 146 29.09 52.44 50.01
C SER A 146 28.09 53.02 51.02
N LEU A 147 27.00 52.31 51.32
CA LEU A 147 25.98 52.66 52.31
C LEU A 147 26.20 52.02 53.68
N ARG A 148 27.26 51.21 53.87
CA ARG A 148 27.64 50.76 55.22
C ARG A 148 28.09 51.96 56.07
N PRO A 149 27.47 52.21 57.24
CA PRO A 149 27.96 53.21 58.17
C PRO A 149 29.40 52.93 58.60
N ARG A 150 30.16 53.99 58.88
CA ARG A 150 31.55 53.89 59.35
C ARG A 150 31.58 53.85 60.88
N ASP A 151 30.75 53.00 61.46
CA ASP A 151 30.43 52.98 62.89
C ASP A 151 30.54 51.57 63.46
N GLN A 152 31.18 51.48 64.64
CA GLN A 152 31.26 50.33 65.55
C GLN A 152 31.95 49.06 65.01
N GLN A 153 32.93 48.43 65.68
CA GLN A 153 33.69 48.76 66.89
C GLN A 153 32.89 49.20 68.13
N ASP A 154 32.15 48.26 68.73
CA ASP A 154 32.40 47.89 70.14
C ASP A 154 31.87 46.47 70.45
N ASP A 155 32.11 46.00 71.67
CA ASP A 155 31.83 44.65 72.17
C ASP A 155 30.38 44.40 72.67
N THR A 156 30.12 43.14 73.09
CA THR A 156 29.05 42.65 74.01
C THR A 156 27.57 42.47 73.59
N ALA A 157 27.16 41.18 73.67
CA ALA A 157 25.98 40.64 74.38
C ALA A 157 24.53 40.70 73.81
N GLU A 158 24.01 39.49 73.57
CA GLU A 158 22.62 38.99 73.75
C GLU A 158 21.93 39.42 75.08
N PRO A 159 20.59 39.21 75.30
CA PRO A 159 19.52 38.68 74.42
C PRO A 159 18.18 39.51 74.46
N VAL A 160 17.07 38.99 73.88
CA VAL A 160 15.70 38.81 74.52
C VAL A 160 14.49 38.86 73.53
N THR A 161 13.92 37.68 73.32
CA THR A 161 12.53 37.21 73.02
C THR A 161 11.31 38.11 72.65
N ALA A 162 10.46 37.52 71.76
CA ALA A 162 8.97 37.39 71.82
C ALA A 162 8.01 38.38 71.08
N GLY A 163 6.88 37.81 70.58
CA GLY A 163 5.72 38.47 69.93
C GLY A 163 5.88 38.66 68.41
N ASP A 164 5.10 38.10 67.45
CA ASP A 164 3.74 37.51 67.34
C ASP A 164 2.57 38.49 67.02
N GLN A 165 1.62 38.01 66.17
CA GLN A 165 0.40 38.65 65.60
C GLN A 165 0.67 39.74 64.53
N ASN A 166 0.58 39.50 63.21
CA ASN A 166 -0.58 39.19 62.34
C ASN A 166 -1.57 40.37 62.08
N GLU A 167 -2.25 40.34 60.91
CA GLU A 167 -3.39 41.18 60.48
C GLU A 167 -3.13 42.66 60.06
N SER A 168 -3.91 43.31 59.16
CA SER A 168 -4.87 42.87 58.12
C SER A 168 -5.38 44.06 57.26
N LEU A 169 -5.55 43.87 55.93
CA LEU A 169 -6.49 44.57 55.00
C LEU A 169 -6.39 46.13 54.86
N GLU A 170 -6.94 46.88 53.88
CA GLU A 170 -7.40 46.67 52.48
C GLU A 170 -7.49 48.04 51.74
N ASP A 171 -7.47 47.98 50.40
CA ASP A 171 -8.06 48.86 49.35
C ASP A 171 -8.34 50.39 49.54
N ALA A 172 -7.57 51.21 48.80
CA ALA A 172 -7.99 52.32 47.90
C ALA A 172 -8.87 53.53 48.40
N PRO A 173 -9.28 54.48 47.54
CA PRO A 173 -8.38 55.48 46.90
C PRO A 173 -8.87 56.96 46.97
N GLY A 174 -7.99 57.92 46.62
CA GLY A 174 -8.44 59.12 45.87
C GLY A 174 -7.78 60.50 46.12
N VAL A 175 -7.80 61.30 45.05
CA VAL A 175 -7.77 62.79 44.96
C VAL A 175 -6.42 63.53 45.12
N ASP A 176 -5.92 63.97 43.96
CA ASP A 176 -5.21 65.22 43.59
C ASP A 176 -4.16 65.90 44.51
N ARG A 177 -2.96 66.15 43.93
CA ARG A 177 -2.33 67.49 43.95
C ARG A 177 -1.17 67.71 42.96
N VAL A 178 -0.87 69.00 42.72
CA VAL A 178 0.19 69.58 41.86
C VAL A 178 0.94 70.70 42.63
N VAL A 179 1.99 71.41 42.16
CA VAL A 179 2.47 71.82 40.81
C VAL A 179 4.04 71.79 40.76
N PRO A 180 4.81 72.21 39.71
CA PRO A 180 6.06 71.53 39.31
C PRO A 180 7.38 72.31 39.51
N SER A 181 8.51 71.61 39.34
CA SER A 181 9.85 72.11 38.90
C SER A 181 10.66 70.89 38.40
N GLY A 182 11.55 70.93 37.40
CA GLY A 182 12.21 72.03 36.67
C GLY A 182 13.72 72.04 37.02
N SER A 183 14.71 72.04 36.12
CA SER A 183 14.82 72.15 34.64
C SER A 183 16.23 71.57 34.24
N PRO A 184 16.89 71.81 33.06
CA PRO A 184 16.52 72.49 31.81
C PRO A 184 16.98 71.80 30.49
N SER A 185 16.80 72.53 29.38
CA SER A 185 17.53 72.53 28.08
C SER A 185 16.79 72.05 26.83
N GLY A 186 16.94 72.81 25.73
CA GLY A 186 16.29 72.59 24.43
C GLY A 186 15.29 73.69 24.07
N ASP A 187 15.76 74.77 23.45
CA ASP A 187 14.92 75.92 23.07
C ASP A 187 13.93 75.57 21.94
N THR A 188 12.67 75.99 22.08
CA THR A 188 11.80 76.36 20.96
C THR A 188 10.59 77.16 21.46
N ASP A 189 10.60 78.48 21.24
CA ASP A 189 9.42 79.32 21.48
C ASP A 189 8.33 79.00 20.45
N PHE A 190 7.30 78.28 20.87
CA PHE A 190 6.01 78.34 20.19
C PHE A 190 4.87 78.35 21.21
N LEU A 191 4.18 79.50 21.28
CA LEU A 191 3.04 79.70 22.16
C LEU A 191 1.85 78.84 21.73
N GLY A 192 0.98 78.51 22.68
CA GLY A 192 -0.14 77.59 22.47
C GLY A 192 -1.03 78.01 21.30
N PHE A 193 -1.04 77.20 20.25
CA PHE A 193 -2.21 77.03 19.41
C PHE A 193 -3.22 76.19 20.19
N GLU A 194 -4.51 76.51 20.11
CA GLU A 194 -5.54 75.56 20.52
C GLU A 194 -5.34 74.26 19.72
N GLU A 195 -5.48 73.09 20.36
CA GLU A 195 -5.58 71.83 19.61
C GLU A 195 -6.89 71.87 18.80
N SER A 196 -6.79 72.37 17.57
CA SER A 196 -7.92 72.51 16.66
C SER A 196 -8.67 71.18 16.62
N PRO A 197 -10.00 71.15 16.83
CA PRO A 197 -10.73 69.89 16.93
C PRO A 197 -10.55 69.02 15.68
N PHE A 198 -10.38 69.64 14.51
CA PHE A 198 -10.03 68.95 13.26
C PHE A 198 -8.72 68.15 13.33
N GLY A 199 -7.72 68.60 14.09
CA GLY A 199 -6.44 67.91 14.28
C GLY A 199 -6.58 66.60 15.05
N THR A 200 -7.29 66.63 16.18
CA THR A 200 -7.56 65.41 16.97
C THR A 200 -8.52 64.47 16.23
N GLU A 201 -9.47 64.98 15.44
CA GLU A 201 -10.30 64.17 14.53
C GLU A 201 -9.47 63.51 13.41
N LEU A 202 -8.54 64.24 12.78
CA LEU A 202 -7.63 63.68 11.76
C LEU A 202 -6.74 62.57 12.32
N VAL A 203 -6.24 62.71 13.56
CA VAL A 203 -5.52 61.64 14.26
C VAL A 203 -6.44 60.44 14.50
N ARG A 204 -7.66 60.65 15.01
CA ARG A 204 -8.66 59.59 15.28
C ARG A 204 -9.03 58.82 14.01
N LEU A 205 -9.25 59.53 12.90
CA LEU A 205 -9.54 58.98 11.57
C LEU A 205 -8.35 58.20 11.02
N ARG A 206 -7.12 58.73 11.13
CA ARG A 206 -5.89 58.06 10.69
C ARG A 206 -5.66 56.75 11.46
N CYS A 207 -5.83 56.76 12.78
CA CYS A 207 -5.74 55.54 13.60
C CYS A 207 -6.84 54.52 13.24
N SER A 208 -8.06 54.99 12.96
CA SER A 208 -9.17 54.12 12.52
C SER A 208 -8.91 53.50 11.14
N LEU A 209 -8.36 54.27 10.20
CA LEU A 209 -7.93 53.77 8.89
C LEU A 209 -6.79 52.75 9.00
N SER A 210 -5.79 52.98 9.86
CA SER A 210 -4.73 51.99 10.11
C SER A 210 -5.27 50.69 10.71
N ARG A 211 -6.23 50.77 11.64
CA ARG A 211 -6.92 49.58 12.19
C ARG A 211 -7.72 48.84 11.12
N LEU A 212 -8.50 49.54 10.30
CA LEU A 212 -9.28 48.94 9.21
C LEU A 212 -8.38 48.30 8.14
N LYS A 213 -7.23 48.90 7.81
CA LYS A 213 -6.22 48.29 6.93
C LYS A 213 -5.61 47.01 7.52
N CYS A 214 -5.32 47.00 8.82
CA CYS A 214 -4.83 45.82 9.53
C CYS A 214 -5.90 44.70 9.56
N GLN A 215 -7.17 45.04 9.77
CA GLN A 215 -8.27 44.07 9.65
C GLN A 215 -8.41 43.53 8.23
N LEU A 216 -8.44 44.41 7.21
CA LEU A 216 -8.54 43.97 5.81
C LEU A 216 -7.39 43.04 5.41
N SER A 217 -6.16 43.33 5.83
CA SER A 217 -5.01 42.46 5.55
C SER A 217 -5.16 41.06 6.18
N LYS A 218 -5.77 40.96 7.36
CA LYS A 218 -6.04 39.68 8.03
C LYS A 218 -7.21 38.92 7.40
N GLU A 219 -8.27 39.62 7.01
CA GLU A 219 -9.40 39.04 6.25
C GLU A 219 -8.98 38.61 4.83
N GLN A 220 -7.87 39.13 4.30
CA GLN A 220 -7.25 38.64 3.06
C GLN A 220 -6.40 37.38 3.34
N GLU A 221 -5.56 37.40 4.37
CA GLU A 221 -4.75 36.26 4.82
C GLU A 221 -5.63 35.03 5.13
N THR A 222 -6.66 35.18 5.97
CA THR A 222 -7.60 34.07 6.30
C THR A 222 -8.45 33.63 5.10
N ARG A 223 -8.76 34.54 4.16
CA ARG A 223 -9.44 34.17 2.91
C ARG A 223 -8.55 33.35 1.99
N GLU A 224 -7.26 33.66 1.92
CA GLU A 224 -6.29 32.91 1.13
C GLU A 224 -6.03 31.54 1.77
N GLU A 225 -5.89 31.46 3.09
CA GLU A 225 -5.86 30.19 3.85
C GLU A 225 -7.09 29.32 3.54
N LEU A 226 -8.30 29.86 3.73
CA LEU A 226 -9.55 29.13 3.47
C LEU A 226 -9.75 28.75 2.00
N GLN A 227 -9.24 29.54 1.05
CA GLN A 227 -9.26 29.17 -0.36
C GLN A 227 -8.35 27.96 -0.61
N THR A 228 -7.12 27.96 -0.07
CA THR A 228 -6.22 26.80 -0.22
C THR A 228 -6.80 25.53 0.42
N GLU A 229 -7.50 25.66 1.55
CA GLU A 229 -8.16 24.50 2.18
C GLU A 229 -9.35 23.97 1.36
N VAL A 230 -10.15 24.85 0.76
CA VAL A 230 -11.19 24.44 -0.21
C VAL A 230 -10.57 23.74 -1.42
N ASP A 231 -9.46 24.27 -1.96
CA ASP A 231 -8.78 23.69 -3.11
C ASP A 231 -8.14 22.32 -2.78
N ASN A 232 -7.65 22.13 -1.55
CA ASN A 232 -7.18 20.83 -1.03
C ASN A 232 -8.34 19.82 -0.93
N LEU A 233 -9.44 20.21 -0.28
CA LEU A 233 -10.61 19.35 -0.07
C LEU A 233 -11.28 18.96 -1.40
N VAL A 234 -11.28 19.83 -2.40
CA VAL A 234 -11.76 19.52 -3.76
C VAL A 234 -10.87 18.47 -4.44
N GLN A 235 -9.54 18.58 -4.32
CA GLN A 235 -8.61 17.58 -4.86
C GLN A 235 -8.76 16.22 -4.16
N GLU A 236 -8.89 16.20 -2.83
CA GLU A 236 -9.14 14.96 -2.09
C GLU A 236 -10.49 14.33 -2.47
N ASN A 237 -11.55 15.14 -2.62
CA ASN A 237 -12.85 14.62 -3.01
C ASN A 237 -12.84 14.03 -4.43
N MET A 238 -12.09 14.62 -5.36
CA MET A 238 -11.89 14.10 -6.71
C MET A 238 -11.15 12.74 -6.67
N ARG A 239 -10.04 12.65 -5.93
CA ARG A 239 -9.29 11.39 -5.73
C ARG A 239 -10.16 10.29 -5.13
N LEU A 240 -10.99 10.62 -4.13
CA LEU A 240 -11.91 9.67 -3.51
C LEU A 240 -13.03 9.22 -4.47
N GLN A 241 -13.52 10.09 -5.37
CA GLN A 241 -14.46 9.71 -6.42
C GLN A 241 -13.83 8.74 -7.43
N GLU A 242 -12.59 8.99 -7.85
CA GLU A 242 -11.82 8.10 -8.74
C GLU A 242 -11.57 6.72 -8.10
N GLU A 243 -11.20 6.70 -6.81
CA GLU A 243 -10.96 5.45 -6.07
C GLU A 243 -12.26 4.64 -5.84
N VAL A 244 -13.39 5.31 -5.60
CA VAL A 244 -14.72 4.67 -5.51
C VAL A 244 -15.15 4.08 -6.86
N LEU A 245 -14.95 4.79 -7.97
CA LEU A 245 -15.24 4.26 -9.31
C LEU A 245 -14.38 3.04 -9.63
N ALA A 246 -13.08 3.09 -9.30
CA ALA A 246 -12.19 1.95 -9.46
C ALA A 246 -12.54 0.77 -8.53
N SER A 247 -13.16 1.00 -7.35
CA SER A 247 -13.72 -0.07 -6.52
C SER A 247 -14.94 -0.72 -7.17
N GLN A 248 -15.88 0.09 -7.67
CA GLN A 248 -17.08 -0.39 -8.35
C GLN A 248 -16.73 -1.19 -9.62
N GLU A 249 -15.71 -0.79 -10.37
CA GLU A 249 -15.25 -1.56 -11.53
C GLU A 249 -14.70 -2.94 -11.11
N ARG A 250 -13.88 -3.00 -10.05
CA ARG A 250 -13.38 -4.29 -9.50
C ARG A 250 -14.53 -5.16 -8.97
N GLU A 251 -15.52 -4.58 -8.29
CA GLU A 251 -16.71 -5.29 -7.83
C GLU A 251 -17.51 -5.88 -9.00
N HIS A 252 -17.68 -5.12 -10.09
CA HIS A 252 -18.32 -5.61 -11.32
C HIS A 252 -17.51 -6.72 -12.01
N GLN A 253 -16.18 -6.61 -12.04
CA GLN A 253 -15.30 -7.66 -12.58
C GLN A 253 -15.42 -8.96 -11.74
N CYS A 254 -15.37 -8.86 -10.41
CA CYS A 254 -15.57 -9.99 -9.50
C CYS A 254 -16.96 -10.65 -9.67
N LEU A 255 -18.03 -9.86 -9.78
CA LEU A 255 -19.39 -10.38 -10.02
C LEU A 255 -19.52 -11.08 -11.38
N ASN A 256 -18.86 -10.57 -12.42
CA ASN A 256 -18.86 -11.22 -13.73
C ASN A 256 -18.09 -12.55 -13.70
N LEU A 257 -16.89 -12.58 -13.10
CA LEU A 257 -16.11 -13.81 -12.90
C LEU A 257 -16.86 -14.84 -12.03
N GLN A 258 -17.61 -14.40 -11.01
CA GLN A 258 -18.47 -15.27 -10.23
C GLN A 258 -19.60 -15.86 -11.07
N MET A 259 -20.26 -15.05 -11.92
CA MET A 259 -21.31 -15.53 -12.82
C MET A 259 -20.76 -16.54 -13.86
N GLU A 260 -19.56 -16.29 -14.40
CA GLU A 260 -18.86 -17.25 -15.28
C GLU A 260 -18.52 -18.56 -14.55
N MET A 261 -18.08 -18.48 -13.29
CA MET A 261 -17.83 -19.64 -12.44
C MET A 261 -19.11 -20.43 -12.14
N ASP A 262 -20.21 -19.76 -11.81
CA ASP A 262 -21.51 -20.40 -11.51
C ASP A 262 -22.06 -21.14 -12.75
N ILE A 263 -21.93 -20.55 -13.95
CA ILE A 263 -22.27 -21.20 -15.23
C ILE A 263 -21.42 -22.47 -15.44
N LEU A 264 -20.09 -22.37 -15.24
CA LEU A 264 -19.18 -23.51 -15.36
C LEU A 264 -19.40 -24.58 -14.28
N GLU A 265 -19.92 -24.22 -13.10
CA GLU A 265 -20.36 -25.18 -12.08
C GLU A 265 -21.64 -25.92 -12.50
N ASP A 266 -22.64 -25.25 -13.05
CA ASP A 266 -23.86 -25.90 -13.53
C ASP A 266 -23.58 -26.78 -14.77
N ASP A 267 -22.70 -26.37 -15.69
CA ASP A 267 -22.24 -27.23 -16.78
C ASP A 267 -21.49 -28.48 -16.27
N LYS A 268 -20.65 -28.35 -15.22
CA LYS A 268 -20.04 -29.51 -14.53
C LYS A 268 -21.07 -30.42 -13.85
N ARG A 269 -22.22 -29.89 -13.41
CA ARG A 269 -23.32 -30.67 -12.81
C ARG A 269 -24.19 -31.36 -13.87
N LEU A 270 -24.31 -30.77 -15.06
CA LEU A 270 -25.03 -31.29 -16.23
C LEU A 270 -24.22 -32.33 -17.03
N CYS A 271 -22.90 -32.15 -17.16
CA CYS A 271 -22.05 -33.08 -17.89
C CYS A 271 -21.86 -34.41 -17.12
N SER A 272 -22.40 -35.48 -17.68
CA SER A 272 -22.35 -36.82 -17.10
C SER A 272 -20.92 -37.37 -16.96
N ASN A 273 -20.00 -36.98 -17.84
CA ASN A 273 -18.60 -37.44 -17.81
C ASN A 273 -17.77 -36.67 -16.77
N CYS A 274 -17.99 -35.37 -16.58
CA CYS A 274 -17.23 -34.56 -15.60
C CYS A 274 -17.39 -35.06 -14.15
N ARG A 275 -18.55 -35.67 -13.81
CA ARG A 275 -18.77 -36.34 -12.52
C ARG A 275 -17.82 -37.53 -12.25
N LEU A 276 -17.20 -38.12 -13.28
CA LEU A 276 -16.25 -39.21 -13.12
C LEU A 276 -14.82 -38.70 -12.87
N LEU A 277 -14.39 -37.63 -13.56
CA LEU A 277 -13.08 -37.01 -13.32
C LEU A 277 -13.00 -36.33 -11.94
N ASN A 278 -14.04 -35.60 -11.54
CA ASN A 278 -14.11 -34.90 -10.24
C ASN A 278 -14.18 -35.83 -9.00
N ARG A 279 -13.92 -37.14 -9.19
CA ARG A 279 -13.73 -38.16 -8.15
C ARG A 279 -12.29 -38.72 -8.13
N LEU A 280 -11.51 -38.48 -9.17
CA LEU A 280 -10.09 -38.81 -9.30
C LEU A 280 -9.20 -37.65 -8.85
N ASP A 281 -9.61 -36.40 -9.11
CA ASP A 281 -8.85 -35.17 -8.82
C ASP A 281 -8.72 -34.81 -7.31
N ARG A 282 -8.84 -35.79 -6.41
CA ARG A 282 -8.38 -35.66 -5.02
C ARG A 282 -6.93 -36.13 -4.91
N CYS A 283 -6.05 -35.46 -5.62
CA CYS A 283 -4.63 -35.50 -5.30
C CYS A 283 -4.41 -34.73 -3.99
N GLU A 284 -3.78 -35.39 -3.02
CA GLU A 284 -3.25 -34.74 -1.82
C GLU A 284 -1.92 -34.10 -2.23
N GLU A 285 -1.83 -32.77 -2.20
CA GLU A 285 -0.58 -32.06 -2.50
C GLU A 285 0.39 -32.15 -1.31
N PRO A 286 1.70 -32.34 -1.55
CA PRO A 286 2.69 -32.45 -0.47
C PRO A 286 3.02 -31.06 0.11
N GLU A 287 2.81 -30.87 1.41
CA GLU A 287 3.06 -29.60 2.13
C GLU A 287 4.56 -29.28 2.37
N GLU A 288 5.48 -29.83 1.56
CA GLU A 288 6.91 -29.90 1.91
C GLU A 288 7.73 -28.63 1.56
N GLU A 289 7.31 -27.80 0.60
CA GLU A 289 8.08 -26.62 0.16
C GLU A 289 8.05 -25.41 1.13
N LEU A 290 7.20 -25.41 2.16
CA LEU A 290 7.10 -24.30 3.12
C LEU A 290 8.10 -24.36 4.29
N THR A 291 8.81 -25.48 4.46
CA THR A 291 9.69 -25.70 5.63
C THR A 291 11.13 -25.18 5.44
N GLU A 292 11.57 -24.94 4.20
CA GLU A 292 12.94 -24.47 3.93
C GLU A 292 13.18 -23.00 4.34
N LEU A 293 12.12 -22.20 4.50
CA LEU A 293 12.21 -20.78 4.83
C LEU A 293 12.69 -20.49 6.27
N ASP A 294 12.56 -21.44 7.20
CA ASP A 294 12.83 -21.23 8.65
C ASP A 294 14.34 -21.16 8.99
N HIS A 295 15.22 -21.40 8.02
CA HIS A 295 16.68 -21.41 8.21
C HIS A 295 17.33 -20.02 8.01
N PHE A 296 16.66 -19.09 7.34
CA PHE A 296 17.21 -17.77 7.03
C PHE A 296 17.05 -16.78 8.18
N SER A 297 18.16 -16.15 8.60
CA SER A 297 18.17 -15.20 9.71
C SER A 297 18.78 -13.84 9.32
N MET A 298 18.35 -12.77 10.00
CA MET A 298 19.00 -11.46 9.93
C MET A 298 19.90 -11.29 11.16
N VAL A 299 21.18 -11.04 10.93
CA VAL A 299 22.18 -10.81 11.99
C VAL A 299 22.82 -9.44 11.81
N GLN A 300 22.83 -8.64 12.88
CA GLN A 300 23.51 -7.35 12.90
C GLN A 300 24.96 -7.49 13.37
N LEU A 301 25.90 -7.12 12.50
CA LEU A 301 27.33 -7.09 12.79
C LEU A 301 27.69 -5.89 13.69
N LYS A 302 28.86 -5.96 14.35
CA LYS A 302 29.34 -4.92 15.29
C LYS A 302 29.47 -3.52 14.68
N ASP A 303 29.65 -3.42 13.37
CA ASP A 303 29.72 -2.16 12.63
C ASP A 303 28.35 -1.62 12.18
N GLY A 304 27.25 -2.21 12.67
CA GLY A 304 25.86 -1.81 12.42
C GLY A 304 25.25 -2.39 11.14
N LEU A 305 26.06 -2.99 10.26
CA LEU A 305 25.62 -3.65 9.04
C LEU A 305 24.76 -4.89 9.36
N VAL A 306 23.57 -4.99 8.76
CA VAL A 306 22.72 -6.18 8.85
C VAL A 306 22.99 -7.08 7.65
N VAL A 307 23.17 -8.38 7.90
CA VAL A 307 23.35 -9.42 6.88
C VAL A 307 22.18 -10.40 6.97
N TYR A 308 21.66 -10.82 5.82
CA TYR A 308 20.61 -11.84 5.69
C TYR A 308 21.21 -13.07 5.00
N GLY A 309 20.94 -14.25 5.55
CA GLY A 309 21.43 -15.50 4.99
C GLY A 309 21.05 -16.73 5.82
N ASP A 310 21.37 -17.89 5.25
CA ASP A 310 21.31 -19.18 5.93
C ASP A 310 22.32 -19.24 7.09
N GLN A 311 21.95 -19.87 8.19
CA GLN A 311 22.73 -19.91 9.44
C GLN A 311 24.09 -20.60 9.26
N ASP A 312 24.16 -21.66 8.45
CA ASP A 312 25.41 -22.39 8.16
C ASP A 312 26.38 -21.60 7.25
N SER A 313 25.93 -20.49 6.66
CA SER A 313 26.75 -19.61 5.80
C SER A 313 27.35 -18.41 6.53
N LEU A 314 27.07 -18.22 7.82
CA LEU A 314 27.57 -17.09 8.61
C LEU A 314 28.92 -17.41 9.30
N PRO A 315 29.86 -16.45 9.37
CA PRO A 315 31.14 -16.69 10.03
C PRO A 315 30.97 -16.80 11.55
N GLU A 316 31.55 -17.83 12.18
CA GLU A 316 31.47 -18.19 13.62
C GLU A 316 31.86 -17.07 14.63
N VAL A 317 32.33 -15.91 14.17
CA VAL A 317 32.88 -14.85 15.02
C VAL A 317 31.85 -13.72 15.21
N VAL A 318 30.98 -13.86 16.21
CA VAL A 318 30.54 -12.83 17.19
C VAL A 318 29.29 -13.30 17.95
N ASP A 319 29.20 -12.94 19.24
CA ASP A 319 28.06 -13.19 20.12
C ASP A 319 26.71 -12.81 19.48
N SER A 320 25.88 -13.81 19.20
CA SER A 320 24.55 -13.62 18.63
C SER A 320 23.58 -13.02 19.65
N ARG A 321 23.07 -11.83 19.34
CA ARG A 321 21.81 -11.33 19.88
C ARG A 321 20.78 -11.33 18.74
N PRO A 322 19.63 -12.01 18.88
CA PRO A 322 18.50 -11.76 17.99
C PRO A 322 18.02 -10.31 18.17
N VAL A 323 17.47 -9.75 17.10
CA VAL A 323 16.85 -8.42 17.04
C VAL A 323 15.34 -8.55 17.23
#